data_AF-A0A924HZM1-F1
#
_entry.id   AF-A0A924HZM1-F1
#
_cell.length_a   1.000
_cell.length_b   1.000
_cell.length_c   1.000
_cell.angle_alpha   90.00
_cell.angle_beta   90.00
_cell.angle_gamma   90.00
#
_symmetry.space_group_name_H-M   'P 1'
#
loop_
_entity.id
_entity.type
_entity.pdbx_description
1 polymer ?
#
loop_
_entity_poly.entity_id
_entity_poly.type
_entity_poly.pdbx_seq_one_letter_code
_entity_poly.pdbx_strand_id
1 'polypeptide(L)'
;MIDGGVESPVCDDLLPATVRLGESGGLGAFDDMYLATELLRFTASHPGVPHFVRAYRPEPTVAFSRKESLLPGFAAALTAAASFGFTPVIRPTGGRAVAMDQSCLVIDVIDPMPRRHEGHRLAYARVAGALATALESLGVDARVGEVSGEFCPGEFSVNARGVVKVVGISQRVISGARLVSAMVAIEQPGVLPAVLAEVNRELDFAWRIETFGSVATEVGAVDFSAVSEALQNSLCIAADREAGVNGHLENALRNTARNIVEVRDLAPVYANLFTAPGAPAPGESGGAH
;
A
#
# COMPACT_ATOMS: atom_id res chain seq x y z
N MET A 1 -38.59 -17.94 15.10
CA MET A 1 -38.34 -18.35 13.71
C MET A 1 -38.26 -17.11 12.85
N ILE A 2 -37.05 -16.58 12.67
CA ILE A 2 -36.69 -15.77 11.50
C ILE A 2 -35.27 -16.26 11.18
N ASP A 3 -35.21 -17.17 10.21
CA ASP A 3 -33.99 -17.67 9.61
C ASP A 3 -33.60 -16.65 8.54
N GLY A 4 -32.57 -15.86 8.83
CA GLY A 4 -32.07 -14.79 7.99
C GLY A 4 -30.62 -15.09 7.61
N GLY A 5 -30.42 -16.25 6.98
CA GLY A 5 -29.16 -16.62 6.37
C GLY A 5 -28.71 -15.53 5.41
N VAL A 6 -27.61 -14.88 5.73
CA VAL A 6 -26.87 -14.08 4.76
C VAL A 6 -26.24 -15.08 3.82
N GLU A 7 -26.91 -15.36 2.70
CA GLU A 7 -26.30 -16.07 1.58
C GLU A 7 -25.07 -15.27 1.15
N SER A 8 -23.90 -15.86 1.39
CA SER A 8 -22.62 -15.37 0.90
C SER A 8 -22.63 -15.42 -0.63
N PRO A 9 -22.42 -14.31 -1.35
CA PRO A 9 -22.15 -14.37 -2.76
C PRO A 9 -20.68 -14.77 -2.93
N VAL A 10 -20.33 -16.01 -2.56
CA VAL A 10 -19.11 -16.61 -3.09
C VAL A 10 -19.45 -16.92 -4.54
N CYS A 11 -18.99 -16.06 -5.45
CA CYS A 11 -18.89 -16.43 -6.84
C CYS A 11 -17.92 -17.61 -6.87
N ASP A 12 -18.46 -18.83 -6.91
CA ASP A 12 -17.78 -20.13 -7.04
C ASP A 12 -17.14 -20.31 -8.44
N ASP A 13 -16.84 -19.21 -9.13
CA ASP A 13 -15.96 -19.23 -10.28
C ASP A 13 -14.55 -19.47 -9.73
N LEU A 14 -14.05 -20.70 -9.86
CA LEU A 14 -12.68 -21.13 -9.59
C LEU A 14 -11.69 -19.95 -9.73
N LEU A 15 -11.41 -19.29 -8.61
CA LEU A 15 -10.50 -18.16 -8.58
C LEU A 15 -9.10 -18.72 -8.87
N PRO A 16 -8.31 -18.06 -9.73
CA PRO A 16 -7.02 -18.59 -10.13
C PRO A 16 -6.04 -18.65 -8.94
N ALA A 17 -5.06 -19.56 -9.01
CA ALA A 17 -4.05 -19.82 -7.97
C ALA A 17 -3.31 -18.57 -7.47
N THR A 18 -2.91 -18.52 -6.21
CA THR A 18 -2.18 -17.40 -5.60
C THR A 18 -0.68 -17.56 -5.77
N VAL A 19 -0.01 -16.55 -6.32
CA VAL A 19 1.46 -16.46 -6.33
C VAL A 19 1.96 -15.47 -5.28
N ARG A 20 3.03 -15.81 -4.56
CA ARG A 20 3.68 -14.91 -3.59
C ARG A 20 4.99 -14.35 -4.13
N LEU A 21 5.17 -13.05 -3.97
CA LEU A 21 6.39 -12.33 -4.28
C LEU A 21 6.88 -11.68 -2.99
N GLY A 22 7.71 -12.42 -2.24
CA GLY A 22 8.39 -11.89 -1.06
C GLY A 22 9.72 -11.26 -1.43
N GLU A 23 9.93 -9.99 -1.08
CA GLU A 23 11.21 -9.30 -1.16
C GLU A 23 11.65 -8.92 0.26
N SER A 24 12.89 -9.28 0.63
CA SER A 24 13.43 -9.02 1.98
C SER A 24 13.62 -7.52 2.27
N GLY A 25 13.54 -6.68 1.23
CA GLY A 25 13.55 -5.23 1.26
C GLY A 25 12.90 -4.69 -0.02
N GLY A 26 12.50 -3.43 -0.01
CA GLY A 26 11.97 -2.73 -1.18
C GLY A 26 13.06 -2.42 -2.20
N LEU A 27 12.63 -2.02 -3.38
CA LEU A 27 13.50 -1.63 -4.49
C LEU A 27 13.90 -0.15 -4.42
N GLY A 28 13.34 0.59 -3.46
CA GLY A 28 13.51 2.02 -3.28
C GLY A 28 12.17 2.74 -3.46
N ALA A 29 12.07 3.93 -2.85
CA ALA A 29 10.82 4.68 -2.73
C ALA A 29 10.04 4.82 -4.05
N PHE A 30 10.76 5.09 -5.15
CA PHE A 30 10.19 5.25 -6.48
C PHE A 30 9.91 3.92 -7.17
N ASP A 31 10.86 3.00 -7.13
CA ASP A 31 10.81 1.75 -7.90
C ASP A 31 9.72 0.82 -7.37
N ASP A 32 9.47 0.85 -6.06
CA ASP A 32 8.37 0.11 -5.42
C ASP A 32 6.99 0.56 -5.95
N MET A 33 6.76 1.86 -6.08
CA MET A 33 5.52 2.44 -6.62
C MET A 33 5.38 2.20 -8.13
N TYR A 34 6.51 2.27 -8.83
CA TYR A 34 6.56 2.02 -10.27
C TYR A 34 6.18 0.57 -10.58
N LEU A 35 6.84 -0.37 -9.91
CA LEU A 35 6.64 -1.79 -10.12
C LEU A 35 5.20 -2.22 -9.81
N ALA A 36 4.55 -1.67 -8.77
CA ALA A 36 3.12 -1.88 -8.52
C ALA A 36 2.25 -1.52 -9.73
N THR A 37 2.56 -0.38 -10.38
CA THR A 37 1.81 0.11 -11.54
C THR A 37 2.04 -0.75 -12.77
N GLU A 38 3.27 -1.19 -13.01
CA GLU A 38 3.60 -2.03 -14.16
C GLU A 38 3.07 -3.45 -14.00
N LEU A 39 3.14 -4.03 -12.80
CA LEU A 39 2.50 -5.32 -12.50
C LEU A 39 0.99 -5.26 -12.73
N LEU A 40 0.33 -4.16 -12.33
CA LEU A 40 -1.09 -3.95 -12.63
C LEU A 40 -1.37 -3.92 -14.14
N ARG A 41 -0.55 -3.22 -14.94
CA ARG A 41 -0.69 -3.16 -16.41
C ARG A 41 -0.40 -4.51 -17.08
N PHE A 42 0.61 -5.21 -16.57
CA PHE A 42 0.98 -6.53 -17.03
C PHE A 42 -0.19 -7.49 -16.87
N THR A 43 -0.78 -7.58 -15.67
CA THR A 43 -1.96 -8.42 -15.39
C THR A 43 -3.13 -8.06 -16.31
N ALA A 44 -3.40 -6.78 -16.53
CA ALA A 44 -4.47 -6.35 -17.43
C ALA A 44 -4.26 -6.78 -18.90
N SER A 45 -3.02 -6.96 -19.33
CA SER A 45 -2.65 -7.27 -20.71
C SER A 45 -2.41 -8.77 -20.95
N HIS A 46 -2.39 -9.59 -19.89
CA HIS A 46 -2.08 -11.02 -19.97
C HIS A 46 -3.19 -11.84 -19.31
N PRO A 47 -4.26 -12.16 -20.06
CA PRO A 47 -5.29 -13.09 -19.60
C PRO A 47 -4.67 -14.40 -19.13
N GLY A 48 -5.06 -14.90 -17.97
CA GLY A 48 -4.51 -16.12 -17.36
C GLY A 48 -3.38 -15.89 -16.36
N VAL A 49 -2.86 -14.66 -16.22
CA VAL A 49 -2.10 -14.29 -15.03
C VAL A 49 -3.03 -14.41 -13.83
N PRO A 50 -2.66 -15.20 -12.81
CA PRO A 50 -3.56 -15.45 -11.72
C PRO A 50 -3.45 -14.35 -10.67
N HIS A 51 -4.17 -14.50 -9.56
CA HIS A 51 -4.05 -13.61 -8.42
C HIS A 51 -2.62 -13.69 -7.84
N PHE A 52 -2.05 -12.57 -7.43
CA PHE A 52 -0.77 -12.59 -6.72
C PHE A 52 -0.63 -11.50 -5.66
N VAL A 53 0.19 -11.83 -4.67
CA VAL A 53 0.53 -10.99 -3.52
C VAL A 53 2.01 -10.65 -3.57
N ARG A 54 2.33 -9.36 -3.57
CA ARG A 54 3.70 -8.86 -3.41
C ARG A 54 3.83 -8.20 -2.05
N ALA A 55 4.87 -8.53 -1.30
CA ALA A 55 5.13 -7.96 0.01
C ALA A 55 6.59 -7.53 0.15
N TYR A 56 6.81 -6.32 0.67
CA TYR A 56 8.14 -5.72 0.81
C TYR A 56 8.22 -4.73 1.98
N ARG A 57 9.44 -4.54 2.50
CA ARG A 57 9.75 -3.47 3.47
C ARG A 57 10.18 -2.21 2.72
N PRO A 58 9.41 -1.11 2.74
CA PRO A 58 9.76 0.07 1.98
C PRO A 58 10.96 0.82 2.59
N GLU A 59 11.72 1.53 1.75
CA GLU A 59 12.64 2.57 2.20
C GLU A 59 11.85 3.79 2.75
N PRO A 60 12.47 4.68 3.55
CA PRO A 60 11.82 5.89 4.05
C PRO A 60 11.16 6.71 2.94
N THR A 61 9.83 6.69 2.91
CA THR A 61 9.01 7.20 1.80
C THR A 61 7.79 7.94 2.34
N VAL A 62 7.49 9.13 1.82
CA VAL A 62 6.16 9.75 1.96
C VAL A 62 5.43 9.69 0.63
N ALA A 63 4.37 8.88 0.57
CA ALA A 63 3.61 8.62 -0.63
C ALA A 63 2.36 9.49 -0.71
N PHE A 64 2.39 10.50 -1.57
CA PHE A 64 1.32 11.47 -1.81
C PHE A 64 0.42 11.02 -2.95
N SER A 65 -0.85 11.40 -2.91
CA SER A 65 -1.75 11.24 -4.05
C SER A 65 -1.54 12.34 -5.09
N ARG A 66 -1.95 12.06 -6.33
CA ARG A 66 -2.04 13.09 -7.40
C ARG A 66 -2.98 14.25 -7.02
N LYS A 67 -3.96 14.03 -6.15
CA LYS A 67 -4.85 15.10 -5.70
C LYS A 67 -4.12 16.07 -4.77
N GLU A 68 -3.30 15.53 -3.87
CA GLU A 68 -2.49 16.34 -2.94
C GLU A 68 -1.41 17.14 -3.67
N SER A 69 -0.89 16.62 -4.78
CA SER A 69 0.10 17.35 -5.59
C SER A 69 -0.41 18.65 -6.22
N LEU A 70 -1.72 18.90 -6.16
CA LEU A 70 -2.37 20.10 -6.67
C LEU A 70 -2.70 21.10 -5.54
N LEU A 71 -2.40 20.77 -4.28
CA LEU A 71 -2.69 21.65 -3.16
C LEU A 71 -1.60 22.73 -3.00
N PRO A 72 -1.95 23.95 -2.54
CA PRO A 72 -0.98 25.03 -2.36
C PRO A 72 0.21 24.68 -1.46
N GLY A 73 -0.02 23.89 -0.41
CA GLY A 73 1.00 23.47 0.54
C GLY A 73 1.88 22.30 0.10
N PHE A 74 1.67 21.76 -1.10
CA PHE A 74 2.37 20.55 -1.55
C PHE A 74 3.89 20.71 -1.58
N ALA A 75 4.41 21.82 -2.10
CA ALA A 75 5.86 22.06 -2.16
C ALA A 75 6.51 22.10 -0.76
N ALA A 76 5.81 22.70 0.22
CA ALA A 76 6.26 22.73 1.60
C ALA A 76 6.18 21.33 2.24
N ALA A 77 5.14 20.55 1.94
CA ALA A 77 5.01 19.16 2.38
C ALA A 77 6.13 18.25 1.85
N LEU A 78 6.57 18.44 0.59
CA LEU A 78 7.73 17.74 0.04
C LEU A 78 9.01 18.07 0.81
N THR A 79 9.21 19.36 1.12
CA THR A 79 10.36 19.84 1.88
C THR A 79 10.34 19.29 3.30
N ALA A 80 9.17 19.27 3.94
CA ALA A 80 8.98 18.68 5.25
C ALA A 80 9.37 17.19 5.24
N ALA A 81 8.84 16.39 4.33
CA ALA A 81 9.20 14.98 4.19
C ALA A 81 10.72 14.78 4.01
N ALA A 82 11.33 15.53 3.09
CA ALA A 82 12.77 15.45 2.82
C ALA A 82 13.63 15.84 4.03
N SER A 83 13.20 16.80 4.85
CA SER A 83 13.92 17.22 6.06
C SER A 83 14.02 16.13 7.13
N PHE A 84 13.11 15.16 7.10
CA PHE A 84 13.16 13.95 7.94
C PHE A 84 13.91 12.79 7.29
N GLY A 85 14.49 12.98 6.10
CA GLY A 85 15.17 11.91 5.36
C GLY A 85 14.22 10.98 4.60
N PHE A 86 12.95 11.37 4.42
CA PHE A 86 11.98 10.57 3.67
C PHE A 86 11.92 11.05 2.22
N THR A 87 11.95 10.10 1.29
CA THR A 87 11.80 10.39 -0.14
C THR A 87 10.32 10.64 -0.46
N PRO A 88 9.93 11.84 -0.90
CA PRO A 88 8.56 12.07 -1.31
C PRO A 88 8.30 11.43 -2.68
N VAL A 89 7.16 10.77 -2.83
CA VAL A 89 6.74 10.13 -4.10
C VAL A 89 5.26 10.40 -4.37
N ILE A 90 4.87 10.42 -5.65
CA ILE A 90 3.45 10.43 -6.03
C ILE A 90 3.02 9.00 -6.36
N ARG A 91 2.12 8.45 -5.54
CA ARG A 91 1.65 7.06 -5.70
C ARG A 91 0.49 6.94 -6.69
N PRO A 92 0.32 5.75 -7.31
CA PRO A 92 -0.73 5.54 -8.30
C PRO A 92 -2.13 5.46 -7.66
N THR A 93 -2.24 5.08 -6.39
CA THR A 93 -3.52 4.97 -5.68
C THR A 93 -3.96 6.33 -5.10
N GLY A 94 -5.26 6.46 -4.84
CA GLY A 94 -5.80 7.65 -4.15
C GLY A 94 -5.59 7.62 -2.64
N GLY A 95 -6.21 8.57 -1.93
CA GLY A 95 -6.10 8.73 -0.48
C GLY A 95 -5.32 9.99 -0.11
N ARG A 96 -4.99 10.15 1.18
CA ARG A 96 -4.04 11.17 1.64
C ARG A 96 -2.63 10.59 1.75
N ALA A 97 -1.66 11.43 2.08
CA ALA A 97 -0.27 11.10 2.28
C ALA A 97 -0.11 10.02 3.36
N VAL A 98 0.84 9.12 3.13
CA VAL A 98 1.24 8.07 4.07
C VAL A 98 2.76 8.07 4.15
N ALA A 99 3.32 8.10 5.35
CA ALA A 99 4.74 7.85 5.58
C ALA A 99 4.94 6.37 5.90
N MET A 100 6.01 5.80 5.37
CA MET A 100 6.40 4.41 5.58
C MET A 100 7.93 4.29 5.55
N ASP A 101 8.46 3.35 6.31
CA ASP A 101 9.88 2.98 6.33
C ASP A 101 9.99 1.46 6.61
N GLN A 102 11.19 0.97 6.92
CA GLN A 102 11.43 -0.46 7.14
C GLN A 102 10.70 -1.05 8.37
N SER A 103 10.08 -0.23 9.22
CA SER A 103 9.17 -0.68 10.30
C SER A 103 7.78 -1.10 9.79
N CYS A 104 7.47 -0.76 8.54
CA CYS A 104 6.24 -1.10 7.85
C CYS A 104 6.41 -2.30 6.92
N LEU A 105 5.29 -2.93 6.60
CA LEU A 105 5.14 -3.85 5.48
C LEU A 105 4.15 -3.26 4.48
N VAL A 106 4.54 -3.18 3.22
CA VAL A 106 3.59 -2.91 2.13
C VAL A 106 3.21 -4.23 1.48
N ILE A 107 1.92 -4.45 1.29
CA ILE A 107 1.37 -5.61 0.62
C ILE A 107 0.49 -5.16 -0.55
N ASP A 108 0.86 -5.56 -1.75
CA ASP A 108 0.09 -5.37 -2.97
C ASP A 108 -0.61 -6.67 -3.34
N VAL A 109 -1.93 -6.60 -3.50
CA VAL A 109 -2.79 -7.66 -3.99
C VAL A 109 -3.27 -7.29 -5.38
N ILE A 110 -2.88 -8.09 -6.38
CA ILE A 110 -3.18 -7.81 -7.78
C ILE A 110 -4.09 -8.91 -8.33
N ASP A 111 -5.28 -8.50 -8.76
CA ASP A 111 -6.32 -9.38 -9.30
C ASP A 111 -6.51 -9.10 -10.80
N PRO A 112 -6.57 -10.14 -11.67
CA PRO A 112 -7.20 -9.98 -12.97
C PRO A 112 -8.69 -9.67 -12.77
N MET A 113 -9.23 -8.75 -13.57
CA MET A 113 -10.63 -8.33 -13.48
C MET A 113 -11.32 -8.44 -14.83
N PRO A 114 -12.41 -9.22 -14.94
CA PRO A 114 -13.18 -9.27 -16.19
C PRO A 114 -13.89 -7.94 -16.48
N ARG A 115 -14.27 -7.16 -15.44
CA ARG A 115 -15.02 -5.90 -15.60
C ARG A 115 -14.55 -4.81 -14.62
N ARG A 116 -14.31 -3.59 -15.14
CA ARG A 116 -13.68 -2.46 -14.43
C ARG A 116 -14.41 -1.95 -13.18
N HIS A 117 -15.73 -2.10 -13.08
CA HIS A 117 -16.52 -1.44 -12.02
C HIS A 117 -17.12 -2.40 -10.97
N GLU A 118 -16.84 -3.69 -11.06
CA GLU A 118 -17.45 -4.67 -10.16
C GLU A 118 -16.64 -4.82 -8.86
N GLY A 119 -17.33 -4.85 -7.72
CA GLY A 119 -16.76 -5.27 -6.44
C GLY A 119 -15.69 -4.35 -5.83
N HIS A 120 -15.70 -3.04 -6.09
CA HIS A 120 -14.71 -2.10 -5.54
C HIS A 120 -14.67 -2.13 -4.01
N ARG A 121 -15.84 -1.99 -3.39
CA ARG A 121 -16.03 -2.05 -1.93
C ARG A 121 -15.73 -3.45 -1.39
N LEU A 122 -16.14 -4.50 -2.12
CA LEU A 122 -15.91 -5.89 -1.73
C LEU A 122 -14.42 -6.23 -1.69
N ALA A 123 -13.61 -5.72 -2.63
CA ALA A 123 -12.18 -5.93 -2.62
C ALA A 123 -11.49 -5.30 -1.40
N TYR A 124 -11.90 -4.08 -1.02
CA TYR A 124 -11.45 -3.48 0.23
C TYR A 124 -11.86 -4.32 1.44
N ALA A 125 -13.14 -4.72 1.53
CA ALA A 125 -13.65 -5.52 2.64
C ALA A 125 -12.91 -6.86 2.78
N ARG A 126 -12.61 -7.53 1.66
CA ARG A 126 -11.88 -8.79 1.62
C ARG A 126 -10.46 -8.65 2.17
N VAL A 127 -9.70 -7.66 1.69
CA VAL A 127 -8.31 -7.44 2.15
C VAL A 127 -8.30 -6.96 3.60
N ALA A 128 -9.18 -6.03 3.97
CA ALA A 128 -9.28 -5.55 5.35
C ALA A 128 -9.65 -6.67 6.34
N GLY A 129 -10.64 -7.49 5.99
CA GLY A 129 -11.07 -8.62 6.81
C GLY A 129 -9.96 -9.67 6.98
N ALA A 130 -9.30 -10.05 5.89
CA ALA A 130 -8.19 -11.00 5.94
C ALA A 130 -7.04 -10.51 6.84
N LEU A 131 -6.64 -9.24 6.69
CA LEU A 131 -5.58 -8.65 7.50
C LEU A 131 -6.02 -8.49 8.97
N ALA A 132 -7.27 -8.10 9.24
CA ALA A 132 -7.79 -8.03 10.60
C ALA A 132 -7.75 -9.41 11.28
N THR A 133 -8.25 -10.46 10.64
CA THR A 133 -8.19 -11.84 11.17
C THR A 133 -6.76 -12.32 11.40
N ALA A 134 -5.82 -11.98 10.52
CA ALA A 134 -4.41 -12.30 10.72
C ALA A 134 -3.84 -11.59 11.96
N LEU A 135 -4.14 -10.30 12.13
CA LEU A 135 -3.70 -9.52 13.28
C LEU A 135 -4.33 -10.00 14.60
N GLU A 136 -5.61 -10.41 14.57
CA GLU A 136 -6.27 -11.06 15.72
C GLU A 136 -5.54 -12.33 16.14
N SER A 137 -5.10 -13.16 15.18
CA SER A 137 -4.34 -14.38 15.48
C SER A 137 -2.95 -14.09 16.09
N LEU A 138 -2.45 -12.87 15.92
CA LEU A 138 -1.20 -12.37 16.49
C LEU A 138 -1.41 -11.63 17.84
N GLY A 139 -2.65 -11.57 18.33
CA GLY A 139 -2.98 -10.99 19.64
C GLY A 139 -3.42 -9.52 19.62
N VAL A 140 -3.59 -8.90 18.44
CA VAL A 140 -4.12 -7.55 18.32
C VAL A 140 -5.65 -7.57 18.38
N ASP A 141 -6.29 -6.68 19.12
CA ASP A 141 -7.75 -6.44 19.04
C ASP A 141 -8.07 -5.68 17.73
N ALA A 142 -7.89 -6.37 16.60
CA ALA A 142 -7.96 -5.78 15.27
C ALA A 142 -9.40 -5.71 14.76
N ARG A 143 -9.82 -4.54 14.28
CA ARG A 143 -11.18 -4.29 13.81
C ARG A 143 -11.13 -3.56 12.48
N VAL A 144 -12.02 -3.94 11.55
CA VAL A 144 -12.21 -3.18 10.32
C VAL A 144 -13.08 -1.96 10.61
N GLY A 145 -12.59 -0.78 10.24
CA GLY A 145 -13.30 0.48 10.38
C GLY A 145 -12.35 1.67 10.56
N GLU A 146 -12.81 2.83 10.10
CA GLU A 146 -12.13 4.11 10.28
C GLU A 146 -12.04 4.51 11.76
N VAL A 147 -10.88 5.03 12.17
CA VAL A 147 -10.71 5.72 13.46
C VAL A 147 -10.92 7.22 13.26
N SER A 148 -11.71 7.84 14.13
CA SER A 148 -11.98 9.29 14.06
C SER A 148 -10.69 10.11 14.16
N GLY A 149 -10.42 10.91 13.14
CA GLY A 149 -9.23 11.75 13.05
C GLY A 149 -7.94 10.99 12.72
N GLU A 150 -8.05 9.82 12.06
CA GLU A 150 -6.90 9.06 11.58
C GLU A 150 -6.19 9.69 10.37
N PHE A 151 -4.94 9.29 10.15
CA PHE A 151 -4.22 9.66 8.93
C PHE A 151 -4.78 8.88 7.74
N CYS A 152 -4.82 9.52 6.57
CA CYS A 152 -5.35 8.95 5.34
C CYS A 152 -6.67 8.18 5.57
N PRO A 153 -7.75 8.85 6.01
CA PRO A 153 -8.97 8.21 6.47
C PRO A 153 -9.59 7.31 5.41
N GLY A 154 -10.11 6.17 5.84
CA GLY A 154 -10.78 5.22 4.97
C GLY A 154 -11.65 4.24 5.73
N GLU A 155 -12.83 3.96 5.17
CA GLU A 155 -13.82 3.04 5.74
C GLU A 155 -13.28 1.63 6.05
N PHE A 156 -12.26 1.20 5.31
CA PHE A 156 -11.65 -0.13 5.41
C PHE A 156 -10.26 -0.11 6.05
N SER A 157 -9.95 0.91 6.84
CA SER A 157 -8.82 0.87 7.77
C SER A 157 -8.95 -0.35 8.70
N VAL A 158 -7.81 -0.90 9.13
CA VAL A 158 -7.79 -1.86 10.25
C VAL A 158 -7.18 -1.15 11.44
N ASN A 159 -7.93 -1.09 12.52
CA ASN A 159 -7.56 -0.43 13.76
C ASN A 159 -7.38 -1.43 14.89
N ALA A 160 -6.66 -1.02 15.94
CA ALA A 160 -6.63 -1.72 17.21
C ALA A 160 -7.55 -1.04 18.22
N ARG A 161 -8.38 -1.83 18.91
CA ARG A 161 -9.28 -1.42 20.00
C ARG A 161 -10.31 -0.33 19.64
N GLY A 162 -10.45 0.04 18.36
CA GLY A 162 -11.27 1.15 17.91
C GLY A 162 -10.61 2.53 18.00
N VAL A 163 -9.32 2.62 18.31
CA VAL A 163 -8.67 3.90 18.71
C VAL A 163 -7.40 4.26 17.97
N VAL A 164 -6.67 3.29 17.43
CA VAL A 164 -5.44 3.53 16.64
C VAL A 164 -5.47 2.73 15.35
N LYS A 165 -5.06 3.34 14.24
CA LYS A 165 -4.97 2.71 12.92
C LYS A 165 -3.63 1.98 12.79
N VAL A 166 -3.70 0.69 12.42
CA VAL A 166 -2.53 -0.18 12.19
C VAL A 166 -2.36 -0.47 10.69
N VAL A 167 -3.46 -0.51 9.94
CA VAL A 167 -3.45 -0.77 8.48
C VAL A 167 -4.19 0.32 7.73
N GLY A 168 -3.56 0.87 6.70
CA GLY A 168 -4.20 1.70 5.68
C GLY A 168 -4.30 0.94 4.37
N ILE A 169 -5.47 0.99 3.72
CA ILE A 169 -5.71 0.29 2.43
C ILE A 169 -6.10 1.30 1.36
N SER A 170 -5.54 1.13 0.17
CA SER A 170 -5.87 1.90 -1.02
C SER A 170 -6.07 0.98 -2.22
N GLN A 171 -6.76 1.45 -3.26
CA GLN A 171 -6.90 0.66 -4.48
C GLN A 171 -6.73 1.51 -5.74
N ARG A 172 -6.32 0.85 -6.82
CA ARG A 172 -6.34 1.36 -8.20
C ARG A 172 -6.93 0.30 -9.11
N VAL A 173 -7.83 0.73 -9.99
CA VAL A 173 -8.49 -0.16 -10.95
C VAL A 173 -8.29 0.36 -12.36
N ILE A 174 -7.85 -0.53 -13.26
CA ILE A 174 -7.78 -0.28 -14.70
C ILE A 174 -8.67 -1.29 -15.43
N SER A 175 -8.85 -1.14 -16.74
CA SER A 175 -9.52 -2.17 -17.52
C SER A 175 -8.67 -3.44 -17.47
N GLY A 176 -9.25 -4.58 -17.07
CA GLY A 176 -8.57 -5.87 -17.02
C GLY A 176 -7.90 -6.25 -15.70
N ALA A 177 -7.67 -5.31 -14.77
CA ALA A 177 -7.02 -5.64 -13.49
C ALA A 177 -7.28 -4.62 -12.37
N ARG A 178 -7.07 -5.07 -11.12
CA ARG A 178 -7.10 -4.27 -9.89
C ARG A 178 -5.83 -4.48 -9.08
N LEU A 179 -5.38 -3.40 -8.45
CA LEU A 179 -4.38 -3.38 -7.40
C LEU A 179 -5.06 -2.89 -6.10
N VAL A 180 -5.01 -3.68 -5.05
CA VAL A 180 -5.28 -3.25 -3.67
C VAL A 180 -3.95 -3.24 -2.93
N SER A 181 -3.58 -2.10 -2.35
CA SER A 181 -2.32 -1.94 -1.63
C SER A 181 -2.60 -1.61 -0.18
N ALA A 182 -2.00 -2.35 0.73
CA ALA A 182 -2.07 -2.15 2.17
C ALA A 182 -0.70 -1.76 2.72
N MET A 183 -0.66 -0.74 3.57
CA MET A 183 0.49 -0.46 4.45
C MET A 183 0.11 -0.94 5.84
N VAL A 184 0.95 -1.79 6.43
CA VAL A 184 0.83 -2.31 7.79
C VAL A 184 1.99 -1.78 8.62
N ALA A 185 1.72 -1.03 9.68
CA ALA A 185 2.74 -0.63 10.64
C ALA A 185 3.02 -1.81 11.58
N ILE A 186 4.20 -2.43 11.49
CA ILE A 186 4.53 -3.66 12.23
C ILE A 186 5.34 -3.33 13.48
N GLU A 187 6.50 -2.71 13.32
CA GLU A 187 7.42 -2.42 14.43
C GLU A 187 7.06 -1.10 15.13
N GLN A 188 7.90 -0.64 16.06
CA GLN A 188 7.69 0.66 16.69
C GLN A 188 7.76 1.78 15.65
N PRO A 189 6.80 2.73 15.63
CA PRO A 189 6.63 3.66 14.52
C PRO A 189 7.71 4.75 14.42
N GLY A 190 8.61 4.85 15.41
CA GLY A 190 9.75 5.76 15.38
C GLY A 190 9.37 7.19 15.02
N VAL A 191 9.92 7.69 13.91
CA VAL A 191 9.72 9.06 13.43
C VAL A 191 8.48 9.22 12.54
N LEU A 192 7.84 8.12 12.09
CA LEU A 192 6.71 8.16 11.14
C LEU A 192 5.61 9.15 11.54
N PRO A 193 5.15 9.17 12.82
CA PRO A 193 4.09 10.10 13.19
C PRO A 193 4.52 11.56 13.13
N ALA A 194 5.79 11.86 13.43
CA ALA A 194 6.32 13.22 13.35
C ALA A 194 6.42 13.71 11.89
N VAL A 195 6.91 12.86 10.98
CA VAL A 195 6.97 13.19 9.54
C VAL A 195 5.57 13.48 9.00
N LEU A 196 4.61 12.61 9.31
CA LEU A 196 3.22 12.80 8.87
C LEU A 196 2.59 14.06 9.49
N ALA A 197 2.97 14.44 10.70
CA ALA A 197 2.39 15.62 11.35
C ALA A 197 2.78 16.89 10.59
N GLU A 198 4.07 17.03 10.26
CA GLU A 198 4.54 18.17 9.46
C GLU A 198 3.96 18.15 8.05
N VAL A 199 3.90 16.99 7.40
CA VAL A 199 3.27 16.86 6.07
C VAL A 199 1.79 17.25 6.10
N ASN A 200 1.01 16.76 7.07
CA ASN A 200 -0.42 17.10 7.17
C ASN A 200 -0.61 18.58 7.53
N ARG A 201 0.26 19.16 8.35
CA ARG A 201 0.24 20.60 8.67
C ARG A 201 0.43 21.44 7.42
N GLU A 202 1.41 21.12 6.58
CA GLU A 202 1.64 21.85 5.31
C GLU A 202 0.48 21.69 4.33
N LEU A 203 -0.16 20.51 4.30
CA LEU A 203 -1.32 20.25 3.44
C LEU A 203 -2.66 20.75 4.01
N ASP A 204 -2.66 21.40 5.18
CA ASP A 204 -3.86 21.85 5.90
C ASP A 204 -4.86 20.71 6.18
N PHE A 205 -4.33 19.55 6.58
CA PHE A 205 -5.12 18.40 6.98
C PHE A 205 -5.10 18.21 8.50
N ALA A 206 -6.30 18.22 9.10
CA ALA A 206 -6.47 17.83 10.48
C ALA A 206 -6.18 16.33 10.65
N TRP A 207 -5.34 16.02 11.63
CA TRP A 207 -4.99 14.66 12.02
C TRP A 207 -4.65 14.61 13.52
N ARG A 208 -5.11 13.57 14.22
CA ARG A 208 -4.76 13.33 15.62
C ARG A 208 -3.61 12.32 15.68
N ILE A 209 -2.42 12.77 16.04
CA ILE A 209 -1.19 11.96 16.00
C ILE A 209 -1.32 10.66 16.82
N GLU A 210 -2.11 10.67 17.90
CA GLU A 210 -2.34 9.52 18.79
C GLU A 210 -3.15 8.41 18.13
N THR A 211 -3.69 8.63 16.93
CA THR A 211 -4.38 7.60 16.13
C THR A 211 -3.43 6.74 15.33
N PHE A 212 -2.12 7.03 15.30
CA PHE A 212 -1.14 6.14 14.69
C PHE A 212 -0.82 4.98 15.63
N GLY A 213 -1.02 3.75 15.17
CA GLY A 213 -0.64 2.55 15.90
C GLY A 213 0.23 1.63 15.05
N SER A 214 0.82 0.63 15.70
CA SER A 214 1.48 -0.48 15.03
C SER A 214 1.17 -1.80 15.73
N VAL A 215 1.52 -2.92 15.11
CA VAL A 215 1.41 -4.24 15.77
C VAL A 215 2.21 -4.24 17.07
N ALA A 216 3.45 -3.73 17.03
CA ALA A 216 4.34 -3.73 18.18
C ALA A 216 3.88 -2.83 19.35
N THR A 217 3.13 -1.75 19.08
CA THR A 217 2.55 -0.94 20.16
C THR A 217 1.44 -1.67 20.91
N GLU A 218 0.79 -2.65 20.28
CA GLU A 218 -0.35 -3.37 20.85
C GLU A 218 0.07 -4.69 21.53
N VAL A 219 1.04 -5.42 20.97
CA VAL A 219 1.45 -6.75 21.50
C VAL A 219 2.92 -6.82 21.97
N GLY A 220 3.67 -5.73 21.89
CA GLY A 220 5.08 -5.68 22.30
C GLY A 220 6.05 -6.05 21.16
N ALA A 221 7.25 -6.55 21.49
CA ALA A 221 8.23 -6.91 20.48
C ALA A 221 7.71 -8.04 19.58
N VAL A 222 7.84 -7.88 18.26
CA VAL A 222 7.38 -8.85 17.25
C VAL A 222 8.52 -9.31 16.36
N ASP A 223 8.44 -10.57 15.90
CA ASP A 223 9.25 -11.02 14.77
C ASP A 223 8.55 -10.57 13.48
N PHE A 224 9.13 -9.56 12.81
CA PHE A 224 8.59 -9.02 11.58
C PHE A 224 8.39 -10.11 10.51
N SER A 225 9.30 -11.07 10.38
CA SER A 225 9.21 -12.11 9.36
C SER A 225 7.99 -13.00 9.61
N ALA A 226 7.76 -13.39 10.86
CA ALA A 226 6.60 -14.16 11.26
C ALA A 226 5.28 -13.38 11.06
N VAL A 227 5.25 -12.10 11.41
CA VAL A 227 4.09 -11.23 11.16
C VAL A 227 3.83 -11.09 9.67
N SER A 228 4.87 -10.80 8.88
CA SER A 228 4.78 -10.66 7.43
C SER A 228 4.26 -11.93 6.77
N GLU A 229 4.75 -13.10 7.19
CA GLU A 229 4.29 -14.39 6.69
C GLU A 229 2.82 -14.63 7.04
N ALA A 230 2.39 -14.35 8.27
CA ALA A 230 0.99 -14.49 8.69
C ALA A 230 0.05 -13.58 7.88
N LEU A 231 0.45 -12.33 7.63
CA LEU A 231 -0.33 -11.38 6.83
C LEU A 231 -0.42 -11.85 5.36
N GLN A 232 0.69 -12.27 4.76
CA GLN A 232 0.70 -12.81 3.39
C GLN A 232 -0.14 -14.10 3.28
N ASN A 233 -0.05 -15.00 4.28
CA ASN A 233 -0.85 -16.22 4.36
C ASN A 233 -2.36 -15.94 4.37
N SER A 234 -2.77 -14.87 5.05
CA SER A 234 -4.18 -14.48 5.15
C SER A 234 -4.79 -14.04 3.82
N LEU A 235 -3.95 -13.52 2.91
CA LEU A 235 -4.37 -12.99 1.62
C LEU A 235 -4.34 -14.04 0.50
N CYS A 236 -3.75 -15.20 0.75
CA CYS A 236 -3.73 -16.32 -0.19
C CYS A 236 -5.02 -17.14 -0.11
N ILE A 237 -5.51 -17.60 -1.26
CA ILE A 237 -6.72 -18.41 -1.37
C ILE A 237 -6.47 -19.80 -0.75
N ALA A 238 -7.50 -20.37 -0.10
CA ALA A 238 -7.40 -21.60 0.68
C ALA A 238 -6.89 -22.82 -0.13
N ALA A 239 -7.25 -22.93 -1.42
CA ALA A 239 -6.79 -24.02 -2.30
C ALA A 239 -5.26 -24.04 -2.49
N ASP A 240 -4.59 -22.89 -2.35
CA ASP A 240 -3.14 -22.77 -2.51
C ASP A 240 -2.36 -23.05 -1.22
N ARG A 241 -3.04 -23.12 -0.05
CA ARG A 241 -2.38 -23.50 1.21
C ARG A 241 -2.00 -24.98 1.23
N GLU A 242 -2.74 -25.82 0.50
CA GLU A 242 -2.51 -27.27 0.40
C GLU A 242 -1.71 -27.65 -0.87
N ALA A 243 -1.82 -26.88 -1.94
CA ALA A 243 -1.08 -27.08 -3.19
C ALA A 243 0.25 -26.30 -3.18
N GLY A 244 1.31 -26.92 -2.67
CA GLY A 244 2.65 -26.35 -2.72
C GLY A 244 3.03 -25.88 -4.14
N VAL A 245 3.15 -24.55 -4.29
CA VAL A 245 4.04 -23.81 -5.19
C VAL A 245 3.94 -24.18 -6.69
N ASN A 246 3.23 -23.34 -7.43
CA ASN A 246 3.37 -23.21 -8.89
C ASN A 246 4.68 -22.45 -9.22
N GLY A 247 5.82 -23.01 -8.80
CA GLY A 247 7.11 -22.30 -8.74
C GLY A 247 7.62 -21.78 -10.08
N HIS A 248 7.16 -22.38 -11.19
CA HIS A 248 7.46 -21.88 -12.53
C HIS A 248 6.82 -20.51 -12.79
N LEU A 249 5.56 -20.33 -12.37
CA LEU A 249 4.83 -19.07 -12.55
C LEU A 249 5.31 -17.99 -11.58
N GLU A 250 5.64 -18.36 -10.35
CA GLU A 250 6.30 -17.45 -9.41
C GLU A 250 7.62 -16.94 -9.97
N ASN A 251 8.47 -17.83 -10.49
CA ASN A 251 9.73 -17.45 -11.11
C ASN A 251 9.52 -16.57 -12.34
N ALA A 252 8.50 -16.83 -13.16
CA ALA A 252 8.17 -15.99 -14.32
C ALA A 252 7.72 -14.58 -13.90
N LEU A 253 6.89 -14.46 -12.86
CA LEU A 253 6.46 -13.17 -12.31
C LEU A 253 7.62 -12.42 -11.64
N ARG A 254 8.48 -13.11 -10.89
CA ARG A 254 9.72 -12.53 -10.33
C ARG A 254 10.67 -12.03 -11.42
N ASN A 255 10.86 -12.81 -12.48
CA ASN A 255 11.70 -12.41 -13.60
C ASN A 255 11.09 -11.22 -14.36
N THR A 256 9.77 -11.20 -14.53
CA THR A 256 9.05 -10.06 -15.12
C THR A 256 9.22 -8.81 -14.28
N ALA A 257 9.04 -8.91 -12.96
CA ALA A 257 9.25 -7.81 -12.02
C ALA A 257 10.68 -7.28 -12.09
N ARG A 258 11.68 -8.17 -12.10
CA ARG A 258 13.10 -7.80 -12.24
C ARG A 258 13.38 -7.09 -13.56
N ASN A 259 12.87 -7.62 -14.67
CA ASN A 259 13.04 -7.01 -16.00
C ASN A 259 12.38 -5.63 -16.10
N ILE A 260 11.23 -5.42 -15.46
CA ILE A 260 10.54 -4.13 -15.43
C ILE A 260 11.42 -3.06 -14.77
N VAL A 261 12.17 -3.43 -13.73
CA VAL A 261 13.01 -2.54 -12.93
C VAL A 261 14.36 -2.30 -13.62
N GLU A 262 15.03 -3.35 -14.12
CA GLU A 262 16.35 -3.25 -14.73
C GLU A 262 16.37 -2.50 -16.08
N VAL A 263 15.26 -2.50 -16.82
CA VAL A 263 15.21 -1.98 -18.20
C VAL A 263 14.92 -0.47 -18.26
N ARG A 264 14.64 0.21 -17.14
CA ARG A 264 14.31 1.64 -17.15
C ARG A 264 15.13 2.45 -16.13
N ASP A 265 15.81 3.48 -16.63
CA ASP A 265 16.20 4.62 -15.80
C ASP A 265 14.91 5.37 -15.42
N LEU A 266 14.48 5.23 -14.16
CA LEU A 266 13.21 5.76 -13.67
C LEU A 266 13.30 7.23 -13.25
N ALA A 267 14.50 7.79 -13.07
CA ALA A 267 14.72 9.16 -12.65
C ALA A 267 14.01 10.22 -13.55
N PRO A 268 13.97 10.10 -14.90
CA PRO A 268 13.29 11.07 -15.77
C PRO A 268 11.75 11.01 -15.69
N VAL A 269 11.18 9.84 -15.35
CA VAL A 269 9.72 9.66 -15.22
C VAL A 269 9.20 10.40 -13.99
N TYR A 270 9.99 10.40 -12.92
CA TYR A 270 9.65 11.03 -11.65
C TYR A 270 9.89 12.54 -11.60
N ALA A 271 10.89 13.05 -12.32
CA ALA A 271 11.12 14.51 -12.45
C ALA A 271 9.87 15.25 -12.96
N ASN A 272 9.13 14.65 -13.91
CA ASN A 272 7.91 15.23 -14.49
C ASN A 272 6.67 15.15 -13.58
N LEU A 273 6.70 14.33 -12.53
CA LEU A 273 5.60 14.21 -11.57
C LEU A 273 5.63 15.35 -10.53
N PHE A 274 6.79 15.96 -10.29
CA PHE A 274 6.96 17.12 -9.41
C PHE A 274 6.93 18.46 -10.15
N THR A 275 6.93 18.47 -11.49
CA THR A 275 6.67 19.69 -12.27
C THR A 275 5.18 20.01 -12.25
N ALA A 276 4.75 20.81 -11.27
CA ALA A 276 3.49 21.52 -11.37
C ALA A 276 3.54 22.46 -12.60
N PRO A 277 2.43 22.66 -13.34
CA PRO A 277 2.36 23.77 -14.28
C PRO A 277 2.50 25.07 -13.49
N GLY A 278 3.67 25.72 -13.62
CA GLY A 278 3.99 26.99 -12.92
C GLY A 278 5.13 26.93 -11.90
N ALA A 279 5.82 25.80 -11.71
CA ALA A 279 7.07 25.80 -10.94
C ALA A 279 8.18 26.50 -11.75
N PRO A 280 8.89 27.51 -11.19
CA PRO A 280 10.01 28.13 -11.89
C PRO A 280 11.12 27.10 -12.11
N ALA A 281 11.71 27.11 -13.30
CA ALA A 281 12.85 26.26 -13.63
C ALA A 281 14.02 26.55 -12.66
N PRO A 282 14.73 25.51 -12.17
CA PRO A 282 15.90 25.72 -11.35
C PRO A 282 17.06 26.18 -12.24
N GLY A 283 17.42 27.46 -12.13
CA GLY A 283 18.69 27.97 -12.66
C GLY A 283 18.59 29.17 -13.60
N GLU A 284 18.32 30.34 -13.05
CA GLU A 284 19.04 31.56 -13.46
C GLU A 284 19.55 32.26 -12.20
N SER A 285 20.68 31.77 -11.70
CA SER A 285 21.57 32.59 -10.90
C SER A 285 22.25 33.61 -11.83
N GLY A 286 21.58 34.73 -12.12
CA GLY A 286 22.25 35.98 -12.48
C GLY A 286 22.17 36.87 -11.25
N GLY A 287 23.18 36.90 -10.37
CA GLY A 287 24.43 37.59 -10.67
C GLY A 287 24.29 39.00 -10.13
N ALA A 288 24.65 39.20 -8.87
CA ALA A 288 24.80 40.52 -8.28
C ALA A 288 25.90 41.27 -9.03
N HIS A 289 25.56 42.43 -9.59
CA HIS A 289 26.32 43.68 -9.54
C HIS A 289 25.39 44.85 -9.84
#